data_AF-A0A220U1R8-F1
#
_entry.id   AF-A0A220U1R8-F1
#
_cell.length_a   1.000
_cell.length_b   1.000
_cell.length_c   1.000
_cell.angle_alpha   90.00
_cell.angle_beta   90.00
_cell.angle_gamma   90.00
#
_symmetry.space_group_name_H-M   'P 1'
#
loop_
_entity.id
_entity.type
_entity.pdbx_description
1 polymer ?
#
loop_
_entity_poly.entity_id
_entity_poly.type
_entity_poly.pdbx_seq_one_letter_code
_entity_poly.pdbx_strand_id
1 'polypeptide(L)'
;MASTYSAMQCPNCGRSAIEDYYYKIGEQFICCHRCDYNYSKVIEHETSQYKEDAFGGYGIFMVVKKKGSREIIVLDGELTNNQLEKFTKIFSESEVDQKSSYLVHFSNGQFTILLGTSPKNYFLSFEDSLEKEIGETICF
;
A
#
# COMPACT_ATOMS: atom_id res chain seq x y z
N MET A 1 5.64 -19.11 16.61
CA MET A 1 5.73 -17.89 15.80
C MET A 1 7.19 -17.75 15.39
N ALA A 2 7.49 -18.02 14.14
CA ALA A 2 8.84 -18.10 13.62
C ALA A 2 8.78 -17.55 12.20
N SER A 3 8.59 -16.23 12.13
CA SER A 3 8.62 -15.47 10.89
C SER A 3 9.58 -14.30 11.04
N THR A 4 10.09 -13.84 9.91
CA THR A 4 10.93 -12.64 9.81
C THR A 4 10.10 -11.55 9.18
N TYR A 5 10.03 -10.41 9.86
CA TYR A 5 9.35 -9.22 9.36
C TYR A 5 10.41 -8.22 8.89
N SER A 6 10.40 -7.87 7.61
CA SER A 6 11.42 -7.02 7.00
C SER A 6 10.80 -5.94 6.12
N ALA A 7 11.52 -4.83 5.95
CA ALA A 7 11.19 -3.82 4.96
C ALA A 7 11.98 -4.13 3.67
N MET A 8 11.29 -4.13 2.54
CA MET A 8 11.87 -4.40 1.22
C MET A 8 11.40 -3.39 0.18
N GLN A 9 12.04 -3.37 -0.98
CA GLN A 9 11.56 -2.60 -2.12
C GLN A 9 10.36 -3.30 -2.78
N CYS A 10 9.26 -2.59 -2.95
CA CYS A 10 8.07 -3.07 -3.64
C CYS A 10 8.41 -3.39 -5.11
N PRO A 11 8.14 -4.60 -5.60
CA PRO A 11 8.44 -4.98 -6.98
C PRO A 11 7.57 -4.24 -8.00
N ASN A 12 6.40 -3.74 -7.60
CA ASN A 12 5.47 -3.03 -8.49
C ASN A 12 5.82 -1.53 -8.61
N CYS A 13 6.05 -0.84 -7.49
CA CYS A 13 6.18 0.62 -7.49
C CYS A 13 7.54 1.16 -7.01
N GLY A 14 8.47 0.29 -6.60
CA GLY A 14 9.80 0.68 -6.15
C GLY A 14 9.86 1.42 -4.80
N ARG A 15 8.72 1.57 -4.11
CA ARG A 15 8.59 2.17 -2.77
C ARG A 15 8.78 1.12 -1.68
N SER A 16 8.73 1.52 -0.40
CA SER A 16 8.75 0.56 0.71
C SER A 16 7.55 -0.40 0.65
N ALA A 17 7.83 -1.69 0.73
CA ALA A 17 6.89 -2.75 1.03
C ALA A 17 7.37 -3.49 2.28
N ILE A 18 6.43 -4.21 2.89
CA ILE A 18 6.69 -5.03 4.05
C ILE A 18 6.64 -6.48 3.60
N GLU A 19 7.61 -7.27 4.04
CA GLU A 19 7.65 -8.71 3.86
C GLU A 19 7.50 -9.40 5.22
N ASP A 20 6.59 -10.38 5.29
CA ASP A 20 6.51 -11.36 6.37
C ASP A 20 6.82 -12.74 5.80
N TYR A 21 7.97 -13.30 6.21
CA TYR A 21 8.47 -14.58 5.72
C TYR A 21 8.49 -15.63 6.83
N TYR A 22 7.66 -16.66 6.68
CA TYR A 22 7.59 -17.82 7.58
C TYR A 22 8.59 -18.88 7.15
N TYR A 23 9.86 -18.70 7.55
CA TYR A 23 10.98 -19.55 7.13
C TYR A 23 10.84 -21.05 7.42
N LYS A 24 10.00 -21.45 8.38
CA LYS A 24 9.80 -22.89 8.70
C LYS A 24 9.02 -23.64 7.63
N ILE A 25 8.12 -22.94 6.96
CA ILE A 25 7.17 -23.49 5.98
C ILE A 25 7.33 -22.82 4.61
N GLY A 26 8.21 -21.81 4.49
CA GLY A 26 8.47 -21.14 3.23
C GLY A 26 7.33 -20.25 2.74
N GLU A 27 6.36 -19.92 3.60
CA GLU A 27 5.28 -18.99 3.27
C GLU A 27 5.78 -17.54 3.29
N GLN A 28 5.28 -16.74 2.37
CA GLN A 28 5.74 -15.37 2.16
C GLN A 28 4.56 -14.47 1.87
N PHE A 29 4.49 -13.34 2.57
CA PHE A 29 3.50 -12.31 2.35
C PHE A 29 4.21 -11.00 2.13
N ILE A 30 3.90 -10.32 1.03
CA ILE A 30 4.42 -8.99 0.73
C ILE A 30 3.24 -8.05 0.59
N CYS A 31 3.26 -6.92 1.30
CA CYS A 31 2.23 -5.89 1.18
C CYS A 31 2.87 -4.50 1.01
N CYS A 32 2.36 -3.73 0.04
CA CYS A 32 2.82 -2.37 -0.21
C CYS A 32 1.69 -1.37 0.07
N HIS A 33 1.82 -0.59 1.14
CA HIS A 33 0.83 0.44 1.51
C HIS A 33 0.82 1.69 0.60
N ARG A 34 1.56 1.68 -0.52
CA ARG A 34 1.60 2.80 -1.49
C ARG A 34 0.80 2.47 -2.74
N CYS A 35 1.19 1.44 -3.47
CA CYS A 35 0.45 1.00 -4.66
C CYS A 35 -0.61 -0.07 -4.35
N ASP A 36 -0.64 -0.63 -3.14
CA ASP A 36 -1.44 -1.80 -2.77
C ASP A 36 -1.06 -3.09 -3.50
N TYR A 37 0.21 -3.22 -3.88
CA TYR A 37 0.72 -4.51 -4.33
C TYR A 37 0.70 -5.49 -3.17
N ASN A 38 0.05 -6.63 -3.39
CA ASN A 38 -0.01 -7.73 -2.44
C ASN A 38 0.44 -9.02 -3.11
N TYR A 39 1.30 -9.77 -2.44
CA TYR A 39 1.73 -11.08 -2.86
C TYR A 39 1.61 -12.04 -1.68
N SER A 40 1.05 -13.22 -1.94
CA SER A 40 0.95 -14.29 -0.95
C SER A 40 1.40 -15.61 -1.55
N LYS A 41 2.29 -16.29 -0.84
CA LYS A 41 2.74 -17.63 -1.11
C LYS A 41 2.38 -18.50 0.08
N VAL A 42 1.44 -19.43 -0.12
CA VAL A 42 0.88 -20.28 0.95
C VAL A 42 0.99 -21.74 0.53
N ILE A 43 1.25 -22.65 1.48
CA ILE A 43 1.20 -24.09 1.18
C ILE A 43 -0.26 -24.52 1.12
N GLU A 44 -0.66 -25.12 0.00
CA GLU A 44 -1.95 -25.77 -0.12
C GLU A 44 -1.86 -27.17 0.50
N HIS A 45 -2.49 -27.34 1.67
CA HIS A 45 -2.44 -28.58 2.45
C HIS A 45 -2.92 -29.83 1.68
N GLU A 46 -3.78 -29.64 0.68
CA GLU A 46 -4.36 -30.74 -0.10
C GLU A 46 -3.40 -31.28 -1.18
N THR A 47 -2.62 -30.40 -1.81
CA THR A 47 -1.71 -30.74 -2.90
C THR A 47 -0.25 -30.78 -2.49
N SER A 48 0.08 -30.27 -1.29
CA SER A 48 1.46 -30.03 -0.83
C SER A 48 2.26 -29.15 -1.80
N GLN A 49 1.57 -28.35 -2.63
CA GLN A 49 2.16 -27.39 -3.55
C GLN A 49 2.00 -25.97 -3.00
N TYR A 50 2.84 -25.05 -3.46
CA TYR A 50 2.68 -23.64 -3.13
C TYR A 50 1.65 -23.02 -4.06
N LYS A 51 0.68 -22.33 -3.48
CA LYS A 51 -0.18 -21.41 -4.20
C LYS A 51 0.39 -20.00 -4.08
N GLU A 52 0.64 -19.39 -5.23
CA GLU A 52 1.18 -18.03 -5.34
C GLU A 52 0.11 -17.14 -5.97
N ASP A 53 -0.35 -16.15 -5.21
CA ASP A 53 -1.33 -15.16 -5.65
C ASP A 53 -0.64 -13.78 -5.62
N ALA A 54 -0.62 -13.09 -6.77
CA ALA A 54 -0.04 -11.76 -6.90
C ALA A 54 -1.10 -10.79 -7.41
N PHE A 55 -1.35 -9.73 -6.66
CA PHE A 55 -2.27 -8.67 -7.02
C PHE A 55 -1.48 -7.42 -7.42
N GLY A 56 -1.64 -7.04 -8.69
CA GLY A 56 -1.12 -5.77 -9.19
C GLY A 56 -1.75 -4.62 -8.42
N GLY A 57 -0.92 -3.78 -7.82
CA GLY A 57 -1.41 -2.63 -7.05
C GLY A 57 -1.72 -1.46 -7.96
N TYR A 58 -2.96 -0.94 -7.92
CA TYR A 58 -3.41 0.22 -8.72
C TYR A 58 -3.50 1.51 -7.93
N GLY A 59 -3.05 1.51 -6.67
CA GLY A 59 -3.14 2.64 -5.75
C GLY A 59 -4.22 2.47 -4.68
N ILE A 60 -4.41 3.52 -3.89
CA ILE A 60 -5.29 3.50 -2.71
C ILE A 60 -6.11 4.78 -2.61
N PHE A 61 -7.28 4.65 -1.99
CA PHE A 61 -8.08 5.75 -1.51
C PHE A 61 -8.10 5.73 0.02
N MET A 62 -7.40 6.67 0.64
CA MET A 62 -7.39 6.85 2.08
C MET A 62 -8.46 7.86 2.49
N VAL A 63 -9.44 7.40 3.26
CA VAL A 63 -10.52 8.24 3.80
C VAL A 63 -10.33 8.35 5.30
N VAL A 64 -10.14 9.57 5.78
CA VAL A 64 -10.05 9.88 7.20
C VAL A 64 -11.32 10.61 7.59
N LYS A 65 -12.07 10.08 8.55
CA LYS A 65 -13.25 10.74 9.10
C LYS A 65 -12.82 11.72 10.20
N LYS A 66 -13.51 12.85 10.31
CA LYS A 66 -13.30 13.86 11.37
C LYS A 66 -13.46 13.29 12.79
N LYS A 67 -14.22 12.19 12.92
CA LYS A 67 -14.39 11.44 14.19
C LYS A 67 -13.21 10.51 14.52
N GLY A 68 -12.15 10.50 13.71
CA GLY A 68 -10.90 9.79 13.99
C GLY A 68 -10.76 8.40 13.37
N SER A 69 -11.80 7.87 12.71
CA SER A 69 -11.67 6.60 11.99
C SER A 69 -10.98 6.82 10.64
N ARG A 70 -10.19 5.83 10.21
CA ARG A 70 -9.56 5.80 8.89
C ARG A 70 -9.98 4.53 8.15
N GLU A 71 -10.16 4.67 6.85
CA GLU A 71 -10.52 3.59 5.93
C GLU A 71 -9.56 3.65 4.74
N ILE A 72 -9.12 2.48 4.29
CA ILE A 72 -8.28 2.34 3.10
C ILE A 72 -9.09 1.50 2.13
N ILE A 73 -9.46 2.12 1.01
CA ILE A 73 -10.13 1.45 -0.09
C ILE A 73 -9.08 1.15 -1.16
N VAL A 74 -8.91 -0.13 -1.44
CA VAL A 74 -7.96 -0.65 -2.43
C VAL A 74 -8.55 -0.53 -3.83
N LEU A 75 -7.70 -0.17 -4.80
CA LEU A 75 -8.06 -0.17 -6.21
C LEU A 75 -7.70 -1.52 -6.83
N ASP A 76 -8.71 -2.22 -7.34
CA ASP A 76 -8.62 -3.57 -7.91
C ASP A 76 -8.29 -3.58 -9.42
N GLY A 77 -8.18 -2.39 -10.03
CA GLY A 77 -7.94 -2.24 -11.46
C GLY A 77 -7.78 -0.78 -11.88
N GLU A 78 -7.76 -0.57 -13.20
CA GLU A 78 -7.83 0.77 -13.77
C GLU A 78 -9.09 1.50 -13.30
N LEU A 79 -8.91 2.75 -12.87
CA LEU A 79 -10.00 3.58 -12.42
C LEU A 79 -10.97 3.90 -13.56
N THR A 80 -12.20 3.42 -13.42
CA THR A 80 -13.29 3.83 -14.30
C THR A 80 -13.85 5.19 -13.87
N ASN A 81 -14.46 5.93 -14.81
CA ASN A 81 -15.13 7.20 -14.50
C ASN A 81 -16.19 7.05 -13.39
N ASN A 82 -16.94 5.94 -13.39
CA ASN A 82 -17.96 5.68 -12.38
C ASN A 82 -17.36 5.47 -10.97
N GLN A 83 -16.23 4.76 -10.87
CA GLN A 83 -15.50 4.64 -9.60
C GLN A 83 -14.96 5.99 -9.13
N LEU A 84 -14.39 6.79 -10.05
CA LEU A 84 -13.88 8.12 -9.72
C LEU A 84 -14.99 9.05 -9.22
N GLU A 85 -16.17 9.03 -9.85
CA GLU A 85 -17.35 9.78 -9.37
C GLU A 85 -17.79 9.32 -7.98
N LYS A 86 -17.80 8.00 -7.73
CA LYS A 86 -18.12 7.45 -6.41
C LYS A 86 -17.13 7.92 -5.35
N PHE A 87 -15.83 7.84 -5.62
CA PHE A 87 -14.79 8.29 -4.69
C PHE A 87 -14.83 9.80 -4.46
N THR A 88 -15.14 10.58 -5.49
CA THR A 88 -15.33 12.04 -5.37
C THR A 88 -16.51 12.39 -4.48
N LYS A 89 -17.62 11.64 -4.60
CA LYS A 89 -18.78 11.80 -3.70
C LYS A 89 -18.40 11.50 -2.25
N ILE A 90 -17.75 10.37 -2.00
CA ILE A 90 -17.28 9.98 -0.66
C ILE A 90 -16.35 11.06 -0.08
N PHE A 91 -15.36 11.51 -0.86
CA PHE A 91 -14.41 12.54 -0.43
C PHE A 91 -15.09 13.89 -0.08
N SER A 92 -16.23 14.16 -0.71
CA SER A 92 -17.00 15.40 -0.50
C SER A 92 -17.99 15.31 0.67
N GLU A 93 -18.10 14.16 1.34
CA GLU A 93 -18.97 13.99 2.49
C GLU A 93 -18.53 14.88 3.66
N SER A 94 -19.50 15.44 4.38
CA SER A 94 -19.24 16.41 5.45
C SER A 94 -18.47 15.82 6.64
N GLU A 95 -18.52 14.49 6.81
CA GLU A 95 -17.81 13.75 7.84
C GLU A 95 -16.34 13.46 7.50
N VAL A 96 -15.94 13.63 6.23
CA VAL A 96 -14.58 13.34 5.75
C VAL A 96 -13.67 14.55 6.01
N ASP A 97 -12.48 14.27 6.52
CA ASP A 97 -11.39 15.22 6.61
C ASP A 97 -10.59 15.21 5.30
N GLN A 98 -10.92 16.16 4.43
CA GLN A 98 -10.29 16.32 3.11
C GLN A 98 -8.81 16.67 3.17
N LYS A 99 -8.30 17.19 4.30
CA LYS A 99 -6.88 17.51 4.45
C LYS A 99 -6.04 16.26 4.67
N SER A 100 -6.61 15.27 5.34
CA SER A 100 -5.94 14.02 5.69
C SER A 100 -6.31 12.85 4.77
N SER A 101 -7.36 13.02 3.96
CA SER A 101 -7.81 12.04 2.98
C SER A 101 -7.18 12.29 1.61
N TYR A 102 -6.93 11.24 0.85
CA TYR A 102 -6.36 11.34 -0.49
C TYR A 102 -6.66 10.11 -1.34
N LEU A 103 -6.81 10.31 -2.65
CA LEU A 103 -6.88 9.26 -3.65
C LEU A 103 -5.61 9.31 -4.50
N VAL A 104 -4.85 8.22 -4.49
CA VAL A 104 -3.66 8.05 -5.31
C VAL A 104 -3.86 6.84 -6.21
N HIS A 105 -3.70 7.05 -7.49
CA HIS A 105 -3.73 6.01 -8.51
C HIS A 105 -2.29 5.69 -8.95
N PHE A 106 -2.00 4.41 -9.16
CA PHE A 106 -0.74 3.93 -9.71
C PHE A 106 -1.01 3.24 -11.03
N SER A 107 -0.44 3.78 -12.10
CA SER A 107 -0.54 3.17 -13.44
C SER A 107 0.71 3.51 -14.24
N ASN A 108 1.16 2.57 -15.09
CA ASN A 108 2.34 2.72 -15.94
C ASN A 108 3.59 3.18 -15.19
N GLY A 109 3.80 2.67 -13.96
CA GLY A 109 4.94 3.02 -13.12
C GLY A 109 4.87 4.38 -12.44
N GLN A 110 3.77 5.13 -12.58
CA GLN A 110 3.63 6.48 -12.06
C GLN A 110 2.46 6.61 -11.09
N PHE A 111 2.68 7.37 -10.02
CA PHE A 111 1.64 7.74 -9.08
C PHE A 111 1.01 9.07 -9.50
N THR A 112 -0.32 9.12 -9.55
CA THR A 112 -1.11 10.33 -9.79
C THR A 112 -2.03 10.57 -8.59
N ILE A 113 -1.96 11.75 -8.01
CA ILE A 113 -2.93 12.18 -6.98
C ILE A 113 -4.19 12.67 -7.72
N LEU A 114 -5.31 12.00 -7.48
CA LEU A 114 -6.59 12.36 -8.09
C LEU A 114 -7.45 13.22 -7.15
N LEU A 115 -7.35 13.00 -5.83
CA LEU A 115 -8.05 13.78 -4.80
C LEU A 115 -7.16 14.02 -3.59
N GLY A 116 -7.35 15.17 -2.95
CA GLY A 116 -6.71 15.51 -1.67
C GLY A 116 -5.22 15.82 -1.78
N THR A 117 -4.48 15.58 -0.70
CA THR A 117 -3.03 15.80 -0.63
C THR A 117 -2.38 14.59 0.02
N SER A 118 -1.42 13.97 -0.67
CA SER A 118 -0.69 12.84 -0.12
C SER A 118 0.26 13.27 1.02
N PRO A 119 0.57 12.39 1.98
CA PRO A 119 1.61 12.64 2.98
C PRO A 119 2.96 13.01 2.34
N LYS A 120 3.75 13.87 3.01
CA LYS A 120 5.04 14.37 2.49
C LYS A 120 6.01 13.27 2.04
N ASN A 121 5.99 12.11 2.69
CA ASN A 121 6.90 11.00 2.43
C ASN A 121 6.28 9.91 1.54
N TYR A 122 5.11 10.16 0.94
CA TYR A 122 4.36 9.12 0.24
C TYR A 122 5.08 8.59 -1.01
N PHE A 123 5.83 9.46 -1.69
CA PHE A 123 6.57 9.13 -2.91
C PHE A 123 8.08 8.96 -2.70
N LEU A 124 8.56 8.77 -1.47
CA LEU A 124 9.98 8.49 -1.24
C LEU A 124 10.36 7.13 -1.82
N SER A 125 11.53 7.01 -2.45
CA SER A 125 12.04 5.70 -2.86
C SER A 125 12.36 4.85 -1.63
N PHE A 126 12.53 3.54 -1.83
CA PHE A 126 12.96 2.67 -0.75
C PHE A 126 14.31 3.12 -0.18
N GLU A 127 15.26 3.50 -1.03
CA GLU A 127 16.59 4.00 -0.67
C GLU A 127 16.51 5.29 0.16
N ASP A 128 15.76 6.29 -0.31
CA ASP A 128 15.57 7.55 0.42
C ASP A 128 14.87 7.33 1.78
N SER A 129 14.01 6.30 1.86
CA SER A 129 13.31 5.97 3.10
C SER A 129 14.27 5.39 4.14
N LEU A 130 15.20 4.53 3.71
CA LEU A 130 16.25 3.97 4.57
C LEU A 130 17.21 5.06 5.04
N GLU A 131 17.66 5.94 4.15
CA GLU A 131 18.57 7.05 4.51
C GLU A 131 17.96 7.97 5.57
N LYS A 132 16.64 8.21 5.48
CA LYS A 132 15.92 9.03 6.45
C LYS A 132 15.82 8.37 7.83
N GLU A 133 15.51 7.08 7.89
CA GLU A 133 15.47 6.34 9.16
C GLU A 133 16.86 6.28 9.82
N ILE A 134 17.91 6.08 9.02
CA ILE A 134 19.30 6.06 9.50
C ILE A 134 19.72 7.45 10.00
N GLY A 135 19.39 8.52 9.26
CA GLY A 135 19.68 9.90 9.62
C GLY A 135 18.99 10.35 10.92
N GLU A 136 17.75 9.91 11.16
CA GLU A 136 17.02 10.18 12.40
C GLU A 136 17.56 9.38 13.60
N THR A 137 18.20 8.24 13.36
CA THR A 137 18.75 7.36 14.41
C THR A 137 20.16 7.77 14.87
N ILE A 138 20.95 8.44 14.02
CA ILE A 138 22.36 8.83 14.31
C ILE A 138 22.46 10.20 15.01
N CYS A 139 21.35 10.93 15.17
CA CYS A 139 21.31 12.22 15.89
C CYS A 139 21.00 12.11 17.40
N PHE A 140 21.62 11.16 18.10
CA PHE A 140 21.60 11.05 19.57
C PHE A 140 23.00 10.96 20.16
#